data_AF-A0A413ZNI2-F1
#
_entry.id   AF-A0A413ZNI2-F1
#
_cell.length_a   1.000
_cell.length_b   1.000
_cell.length_c   1.000
_cell.angle_alpha   90.00
_cell.angle_beta   90.00
_cell.angle_gamma   90.00
#
_symmetry.space_group_name_H-M   'P 1'
#
loop_
_entity.id
_entity.type
_entity.pdbx_description
1 polymer ?
#
loop_
_entity_poly.entity_id
_entity_poly.type
_entity_poly.pdbx_seq_one_letter_code
_entity_poly.pdbx_strand_id
1 'polypeptide(L)'
;MATIALQKKRKNIDLPIETLQKLSIMAASQGKSVKAFIEYILVSKADTLKIEISNPSPSGDAYFANPVNLAEVEERVKEHKEGKTKATVVLHSVEDITNFINSL
;
A
#
# COMPACT_ATOMS: atom_id res chain seq x y z
N MET A 1 6.64 -8.08 -22.52
CA MET A 1 5.78 -7.48 -21.48
C MET A 1 5.53 -8.53 -20.43
N ALA A 2 6.09 -8.39 -19.23
CA ALA A 2 5.86 -9.34 -18.16
C ALA A 2 4.48 -9.08 -17.55
N THR A 3 3.51 -9.93 -17.86
CA THR A 3 2.23 -9.96 -17.15
C THR A 3 2.50 -10.47 -15.74
N ILE A 4 2.59 -9.56 -14.77
CA ILE A 4 2.66 -9.94 -13.35
C ILE A 4 1.33 -10.63 -13.04
N ALA A 5 1.35 -11.95 -12.94
CA ALA A 5 0.19 -12.72 -12.55
C ALA A 5 -0.16 -12.33 -11.11
N LEU A 6 -1.30 -11.66 -10.93
CA LEU A 6 -1.87 -11.38 -9.61
C LEU A 6 -1.92 -12.69 -8.82
N GLN A 7 -1.25 -12.74 -7.66
CA GLN A 7 -1.30 -13.90 -6.77
C GLN A 7 -2.73 -14.06 -6.24
N LYS A 8 -3.50 -14.97 -6.84
CA LYS A 8 -4.88 -15.26 -6.43
C LYS A 8 -4.90 -16.33 -5.36
N LYS A 9 -5.38 -16.00 -4.16
CA LYS A 9 -5.65 -16.97 -3.09
C LYS A 9 -7.12 -17.39 -3.15
N ARG A 10 -7.37 -18.71 -3.26
CA ARG A 10 -8.75 -19.25 -3.19
C ARG A 10 -9.32 -19.05 -1.79
N LYS A 11 -10.55 -18.53 -1.73
CA LYS A 11 -11.30 -18.26 -0.50
C LYS A 11 -12.73 -18.74 -0.69
N ASN A 12 -13.25 -19.43 0.32
CA ASN A 12 -14.65 -19.85 0.36
C ASN A 12 -15.45 -18.74 1.07
N ILE A 13 -16.66 -18.48 0.58
CA ILE A 13 -17.60 -17.51 1.15
C ILE A 13 -18.97 -18.16 1.25
N ASP A 14 -19.67 -17.88 2.33
CA ASP A 14 -21.06 -18.31 2.50
C ASP A 14 -21.99 -17.19 2.02
N LEU A 15 -22.94 -17.55 1.16
CA LEU A 15 -23.93 -16.63 0.62
C LEU A 15 -25.34 -17.20 0.82
N PRO A 16 -26.31 -16.37 1.22
CA PRO A 16 -27.72 -16.79 1.22
C PRO A 16 -28.14 -17.27 -0.18
N ILE A 17 -28.99 -18.30 -0.24
CA ILE A 17 -29.44 -18.92 -1.51
C ILE A 17 -30.03 -17.86 -2.46
N GLU A 18 -30.92 -17.00 -1.95
CA GLU A 18 -31.51 -15.93 -2.75
C GLU A 18 -30.49 -14.93 -3.31
N THR A 19 -29.43 -14.65 -2.52
CA THR A 19 -28.35 -13.75 -2.95
C THR A 19 -27.57 -14.37 -4.11
N LEU A 20 -27.23 -15.66 -3.99
CA LEU A 20 -26.55 -16.40 -5.05
C LEU A 20 -27.39 -16.44 -6.34
N GLN A 21 -28.71 -16.63 -6.24
CA GLN A 21 -29.61 -16.63 -7.39
C GLN A 21 -29.63 -15.26 -8.10
N LYS A 22 -29.78 -14.17 -7.35
CA LYS A 22 -29.76 -12.80 -7.91
C LYS A 22 -28.43 -12.48 -8.59
N LEU A 23 -27.30 -12.84 -7.95
CA LEU A 23 -25.97 -12.68 -8.55
C LEU A 23 -25.80 -13.52 -9.82
N SER A 24 -26.39 -14.71 -9.87
CA SER A 24 -26.34 -15.57 -11.06
C SER A 24 -27.07 -14.96 -12.25
N ILE A 25 -28.25 -14.38 -12.02
CA ILE A 25 -29.02 -13.66 -13.06
C ILE A 25 -28.23 -12.45 -13.57
N MET A 26 -27.65 -11.66 -12.66
CA MET A 26 -26.82 -10.50 -13.04
C MET A 26 -25.58 -10.93 -13.83
N ALA A 27 -24.89 -11.99 -13.41
CA ALA A 27 -23.73 -12.51 -14.12
C ALA A 27 -24.08 -12.94 -15.55
N ALA A 28 -25.20 -13.67 -15.72
CA ALA A 28 -25.70 -14.11 -17.02
C ALA A 28 -26.04 -12.91 -17.94
N SER A 29 -26.66 -11.85 -17.39
CA SER A 29 -26.95 -10.63 -18.15
C SER A 29 -25.72 -9.91 -18.70
N GLN A 30 -24.54 -10.15 -18.11
CA GLN A 30 -23.26 -9.60 -18.53
C GLN A 30 -22.40 -10.59 -19.33
N GLY A 31 -22.92 -11.78 -19.67
CA GLY A 31 -22.15 -12.83 -20.34
C GLY A 31 -20.98 -13.37 -19.52
N LYS A 32 -21.03 -13.24 -18.19
CA LYS A 32 -19.97 -13.67 -17.26
C LYS A 32 -20.42 -14.88 -16.46
N SER A 33 -19.47 -15.70 -16.04
CA SER A 33 -19.74 -16.71 -15.01
C SER A 33 -19.99 -16.06 -13.65
N VAL A 34 -20.77 -16.72 -12.79
CA VAL A 34 -21.07 -16.23 -11.43
C VAL A 34 -19.78 -15.93 -10.65
N LYS A 35 -18.78 -16.80 -10.76
CA LYS A 35 -17.46 -16.60 -10.18
C LYS A 35 -16.78 -15.32 -10.68
N ALA A 36 -16.69 -15.15 -12.01
CA ALA A 36 -16.02 -13.99 -12.59
C ALA A 36 -16.73 -12.67 -12.23
N PHE A 37 -18.05 -12.72 -12.14
CA PHE A 37 -18.87 -11.58 -11.73
C PHE A 37 -18.65 -11.21 -10.26
N ILE A 38 -18.66 -12.18 -9.34
CA ILE A 38 -18.36 -11.96 -7.92
C ILE A 38 -16.95 -11.40 -7.73
N GLU A 39 -15.95 -12.00 -8.39
CA GLU A 39 -14.57 -11.49 -8.34
C GLU A 39 -14.47 -10.05 -8.80
N TYR A 40 -15.14 -9.71 -9.91
CA TYR A 40 -15.17 -8.34 -10.44
C TYR A 40 -15.79 -7.35 -9.45
N ILE A 41 -16.93 -7.69 -8.84
CA ILE A 41 -17.58 -6.82 -7.84
C ILE A 41 -16.66 -6.58 -6.65
N LEU A 42 -16.05 -7.65 -6.11
CA LEU A 42 -15.19 -7.56 -4.94
C LEU A 42 -13.95 -6.70 -5.21
N VAL A 43 -13.29 -6.89 -6.35
CA VAL A 43 -12.13 -6.08 -6.76
C VAL A 43 -12.55 -4.64 -6.99
N SER A 44 -13.60 -4.40 -7.78
CA SER A 44 -14.08 -3.04 -8.05
C SER A 44 -14.45 -2.30 -6.76
N LYS A 45 -15.09 -2.99 -5.80
CA LYS A 45 -15.42 -2.38 -4.51
C LYS A 45 -14.17 -2.09 -3.69
N ALA A 46 -13.20 -3.00 -3.66
CA ALA A 46 -11.92 -2.79 -2.98
C ALA A 46 -11.15 -1.60 -3.57
N ASP A 47 -11.13 -1.46 -4.90
CA ASP A 47 -10.44 -0.36 -5.59
C ASP A 47 -11.07 1.01 -5.27
N THR A 48 -12.38 1.05 -4.95
CA THR A 48 -13.02 2.29 -4.49
C THR A 48 -12.66 2.68 -3.05
N LEU A 49 -12.15 1.75 -2.24
CA LEU A 49 -11.74 2.02 -0.87
C LEU A 49 -10.36 2.67 -0.87
N LYS A 50 -10.33 4.00 -0.86
CA LYS A 50 -9.16 4.74 -0.37
C LYS A 50 -9.10 4.57 1.14
N ILE A 51 -8.38 3.55 1.61
CA ILE A 51 -8.03 3.46 3.02
C ILE A 51 -6.94 4.51 3.25
N GLU A 52 -7.34 5.71 3.64
CA GLU A 52 -6.43 6.68 4.21
C GLU A 52 -5.99 6.13 5.57
N ILE A 53 -4.86 5.42 5.58
CA ILE A 53 -4.18 5.09 6.82
C ILE A 53 -3.66 6.44 7.32
N SER A 54 -4.39 7.05 8.25
CA SER A 54 -3.87 8.17 9.02
C SER A 54 -2.62 7.68 9.73
N ASN A 55 -1.46 8.10 9.23
CA ASN A 55 -0.16 7.85 9.82
C ASN A 55 0.27 9.16 10.48
N PRO A 56 -0.32 9.52 11.63
CA PRO A 56 0.07 10.73 12.33
C PRO A 56 1.54 10.63 12.73
N SER A 57 2.15 11.79 12.97
CA SER A 57 3.51 11.82 13.48
C SER A 57 3.62 10.98 14.77
N PRO A 58 4.65 10.13 14.94
CA PRO A 58 4.85 9.36 16.17
C PRO A 58 4.93 10.23 17.44
N SER A 59 5.35 11.49 17.30
CA SER A 59 5.40 12.51 18.35
C SER A 59 4.10 13.31 18.51
N GLY A 60 3.12 13.12 17.61
CA GLY A 60 1.88 13.91 17.58
C GLY A 60 2.04 15.35 17.11
N ASP A 61 3.21 15.72 16.58
CA ASP A 61 3.47 17.05 16.04
C ASP A 61 2.89 17.25 14.62
N ALA A 62 2.88 18.51 14.17
CA ALA A 62 2.39 18.90 12.85
C ALA A 62 3.43 18.68 11.73
N TYR A 63 4.48 17.86 11.96
CA TYR A 63 5.59 17.71 11.03
C TYR A 63 5.11 17.34 9.62
N PHE A 64 4.21 16.36 9.50
CA PHE A 64 3.64 15.90 8.22
C PHE A 64 2.52 16.80 7.67
N ALA A 65 2.08 17.81 8.42
CA ALA A 65 1.13 18.82 7.94
C ALA A 65 1.83 20.04 7.31
N ASN A 66 3.15 20.20 7.55
CA ASN A 66 3.93 21.29 6.98
C ASN A 66 4.38 20.94 5.54
N PRO A 67 3.97 21.72 4.52
CA PRO A 67 4.33 21.44 3.13
C PRO A 67 5.85 21.50 2.88
N VAL A 68 6.61 22.27 3.66
CA VAL A 68 8.07 22.36 3.53
C VAL A 68 8.72 21.04 3.94
N ASN A 69 8.28 20.45 5.05
CA ASN A 69 8.80 19.17 5.53
C ASN A 69 8.46 18.03 4.55
N LEU A 70 7.25 18.05 3.97
CA LEU A 70 6.86 17.07 2.97
C LEU A 70 7.74 17.17 1.71
N ALA A 71 8.02 18.39 1.24
CA ALA A 71 8.90 18.60 0.09
C ALA A 71 10.33 18.09 0.34
N GLU A 72 10.89 18.33 1.54
CA GLU A 72 12.20 17.79 1.94
C GLU A 72 12.21 16.25 1.93
N VAL A 73 11.16 15.63 2.47
CA VAL A 73 11.03 14.15 2.48
C VAL A 73 10.94 13.61 1.06
N GLU A 74 10.15 14.22 0.17
CA GLU A 74 10.06 13.81 -1.23
C GLU A 74 11.40 13.92 -1.96
N GLU A 75 12.15 14.99 -1.73
CA GLU A 75 13.49 15.19 -2.28
C GLU A 75 14.44 14.09 -1.82
N ARG A 76 14.50 13.81 -0.51
CA ARG A 76 15.35 12.74 0.05
C ARG A 76 14.98 11.35 -0.49
N VAL A 77 13.69 11.06 -0.67
CA VAL A 77 13.23 9.80 -1.29
C VAL A 77 13.70 9.70 -2.73
N LYS A 78 13.67 10.81 -3.48
CA LYS A 78 14.15 10.87 -4.86
C LYS A 78 15.66 10.65 -4.94
N GLU A 79 16.44 11.32 -4.09
CA GLU A 79 17.90 11.15 -4.03
C GLU A 79 18.32 9.72 -3.68
N HIS A 80 17.60 9.08 -2.75
CA HIS A 80 17.86 7.69 -2.39
C HIS A 80 17.57 6.73 -3.55
N LYS A 81 16.45 6.93 -4.25
CA LYS A 81 16.11 6.15 -5.46
C LYS A 81 17.12 6.35 -6.59
N GLU A 82 17.68 7.55 -6.71
CA GLU A 82 18.73 7.90 -7.68
C GLU A 82 20.13 7.45 -7.25
N GLY A 83 20.28 6.81 -6.07
CA GLY A 83 21.56 6.33 -5.56
C GLY A 83 22.54 7.44 -5.19
N LYS A 84 22.06 8.68 -5.00
CA LYS A 84 22.88 9.85 -4.66
C LYS A 84 23.20 9.95 -3.17
N THR A 85 22.56 9.12 -2.34
CA THR A 85 22.82 9.08 -0.90
C THR A 85 24.17 8.44 -0.59
N LYS A 86 24.96 9.09 0.29
CA LYS A 86 26.23 8.54 0.79
C LYS A 86 26.03 7.17 1.44
N ALA A 87 27.07 6.34 1.38
CA ALA A 87 27.10 4.98 1.91
C ALA A 87 26.46 4.89 3.30
N THR A 88 25.63 3.87 3.51
CA THR A 88 25.02 3.56 4.81
C THR A 88 26.07 3.59 5.90
N VAL A 89 26.01 4.58 6.78
CA VAL A 89 26.82 4.58 8.00
C VAL A 89 26.14 3.62 8.96
N VAL A 90 26.72 2.42 9.09
CA VAL A 90 26.26 1.43 10.08
C VAL A 90 27.05 1.68 11.36
N LEU A 91 26.34 2.09 12.40
CA LEU A 91 26.91 2.32 13.73
C LEU A 91 26.58 1.09 14.58
N HIS A 92 27.60 0.43 15.14
CA HIS A 92 27.45 -0.87 15.79
C HIS A 92 27.43 -0.79 17.32
N SER A 93 27.87 0.34 17.89
CA SER A 93 28.01 0.53 19.33
C SER A 93 27.63 1.95 19.77
N VAL A 94 27.47 2.13 21.08
CA VAL A 94 27.21 3.45 21.69
C VAL A 94 28.42 4.36 21.48
N GLU A 95 29.62 3.80 21.53
CA GLU A 95 30.87 4.51 21.26
C GLU A 95 30.94 4.99 19.80
N ASP A 96 30.56 4.15 18.84
CA ASP A 96 30.52 4.54 17.42
C ASP A 96 29.54 5.69 17.17
N ILE A 97 28.35 5.62 17.78
CA ILE A 97 27.34 6.68 17.70
C ILE A 97 27.88 7.98 18.27
N THR A 98 28.52 7.92 19.44
CA THR A 98 29.04 9.11 20.13
C THR A 98 30.16 9.75 19.31
N ASN A 99 31.09 8.96 18.79
CA ASN A 99 32.20 9.45 17.96
C ASN A 99 31.69 10.05 16.64
N PHE A 100 30.70 9.40 16.01
CA PHE A 100 30.09 9.90 14.79
C PHE A 100 29.41 11.25 15.03
N ILE A 101 28.56 11.37 16.06
CA ILE A 101 27.86 12.61 16.39
C ILE A 101 28.85 13.74 16.68
N ASN A 102 29.94 13.47 17.40
CA ASN A 102 30.96 14.47 17.69
C ASN A 102 31.78 14.89 16.45
N SER A 103 31.67 14.16 15.35
CA SER A 103 32.39 14.43 14.09
C SER A 103 31.53 15.09 13.01
N LEU A 104 30.23 15.24 13.25
CA LEU A 104 29.28 15.96 12.38
C LEU A 104 29.43 17.47 12.55
#